data_AF-A0A6G2BDC9-F1
#
_entry.id   AF-A0A6G2BDC9-F1
#
_cell.length_a   1.000
_cell.length_b   1.000
_cell.length_c   1.000
_cell.angle_alpha   90.00
_cell.angle_beta   90.00
_cell.angle_gamma   90.00
#
_symmetry.space_group_name_H-M   'P 1'
#
loop_
_entity.id
_entity.type
_entity.pdbx_description
1 polymer ?
#
loop_
_entity_poly.entity_id
_entity_poly.type
_entity_poly.pdbx_seq_one_letter_code
_entity_poly.pdbx_strand_id
1 'polypeptide(L)'
;MYRLVGWLDRQNGRTDHEISMRLLKLVEEAGEVAQAYIGTVGQNPRKGVTHTRQDVADELCDVIITAMVALVSIADRAPDDILAAKLAKVTRRASSEGGAR
;
A
#
# COMPACT_ATOMS: atom_id res chain seq x y z
N MET A 1 -0.91 10.44 8.28
CA MET A 1 -1.52 9.12 8.57
C MET A 1 -2.34 9.09 9.85
N TYR A 2 -1.81 9.51 11.01
CA TYR A 2 -2.58 9.52 12.27
C TYR A 2 -3.94 10.23 12.22
N ARG A 3 -4.05 11.37 11.49
CA ARG A 3 -5.34 12.06 11.29
C ARG A 3 -6.37 11.18 10.59
N LEU A 4 -5.96 10.43 9.58
CA LEU A 4 -6.83 9.52 8.80
C LEU A 4 -7.26 8.33 9.65
N VAL A 5 -6.32 7.69 10.37
CA VAL A 5 -6.63 6.61 11.32
C VAL A 5 -7.58 7.08 12.41
N GLY A 6 -7.33 8.24 13.01
CA GLY A 6 -8.22 8.81 14.03
C GLY A 6 -9.61 9.16 13.47
N TRP A 7 -9.72 9.51 12.19
CA TRP A 7 -11.02 9.67 11.53
C TRP A 7 -11.72 8.32 11.34
N LEU A 8 -11.03 7.28 10.86
CA LEU A 8 -11.58 5.92 10.75
C LEU A 8 -12.04 5.37 12.10
N ASP A 9 -11.24 5.56 13.15
CA ASP A 9 -11.58 5.14 14.51
C ASP A 9 -12.87 5.84 15.00
N ARG A 10 -13.15 7.07 14.57
CA ARG A 10 -14.42 7.77 14.89
C ARG A 10 -15.60 7.29 14.06
N GLN A 11 -15.39 6.84 12.82
CA GLN A 11 -16.48 6.40 11.95
C GLN A 11 -16.91 4.97 12.27
N ASN A 12 -15.95 4.06 12.45
CA ASN A 12 -16.23 2.62 12.53
C ASN A 12 -15.80 2.00 13.87
N GLY A 13 -15.05 2.73 14.69
CA GLY A 13 -14.42 2.20 15.89
C GLY A 13 -13.04 1.59 15.63
N ARG A 14 -12.48 0.99 16.70
CA ARG A 14 -11.15 0.38 16.70
C ARG A 14 -11.17 -1.01 17.33
N THR A 15 -12.03 -1.86 16.80
CA THR A 15 -12.09 -3.28 17.18
C THR A 15 -11.11 -4.11 16.35
N ASP A 16 -10.84 -5.35 16.77
CA ASP A 16 -10.03 -6.29 15.99
C ASP A 16 -10.61 -6.54 14.59
N HIS A 17 -11.95 -6.48 14.47
CA HIS A 17 -12.63 -6.56 13.17
C HIS A 17 -12.26 -5.38 12.27
N GLU A 18 -12.36 -4.14 12.77
CA GLU A 18 -12.03 -2.95 11.98
C GLU A 18 -10.54 -2.89 11.59
N ILE A 19 -9.66 -3.33 12.48
CA ILE A 19 -8.23 -3.46 12.17
C ILE A 19 -8.03 -4.52 11.07
N SER A 20 -8.75 -5.64 11.14
CA SER A 20 -8.73 -6.68 10.10
C SER A 20 -9.23 -6.13 8.76
N MET A 21 -10.26 -5.28 8.75
CA MET A 21 -10.76 -4.66 7.51
C MET A 21 -9.71 -3.73 6.87
N ARG A 22 -8.96 -2.98 7.68
CA ARG A 22 -7.84 -2.15 7.18
C ARG A 22 -6.72 -2.99 6.57
N LEU A 23 -6.48 -4.20 7.07
CA LEU A 23 -5.55 -5.15 6.45
C LEU A 23 -6.10 -5.71 5.14
N LEU A 24 -7.39 -6.10 5.10
CA LEU A 24 -8.01 -6.66 3.90
C LEU A 24 -8.13 -5.65 2.75
N LYS A 25 -8.28 -4.36 3.06
CA LYS A 25 -8.31 -3.29 2.05
C LYS A 25 -7.07 -3.30 1.14
N LEU A 26 -5.92 -3.80 1.61
CA LEU A 26 -4.72 -3.97 0.77
C LEU A 26 -4.95 -4.86 -0.46
N VAL A 27 -5.79 -5.88 -0.35
CA VAL A 27 -6.10 -6.78 -1.47
C VAL A 27 -6.92 -6.04 -2.53
N GLU A 28 -7.84 -5.17 -2.08
CA GLU A 28 -8.67 -4.34 -2.95
C GLU A 28 -7.79 -3.37 -3.75
N GLU A 29 -6.95 -2.57 -3.07
CA GLU A 29 -6.06 -1.59 -3.72
C GLU A 29 -5.06 -2.27 -4.68
N ALA A 30 -4.51 -3.44 -4.31
CA ALA A 30 -3.63 -4.19 -5.19
C ALA A 30 -4.36 -4.69 -6.45
N GLY A 31 -5.64 -5.03 -6.34
CA GLY A 31 -6.50 -5.35 -7.47
C GLY A 31 -6.74 -4.16 -8.40
N GLU A 32 -6.89 -2.96 -7.82
CA GLU A 32 -7.07 -1.71 -8.58
C GLU A 32 -5.79 -1.33 -9.35
N VAL A 33 -4.61 -1.47 -8.74
CA VAL A 33 -3.32 -1.35 -9.46
C VAL A 33 -3.25 -2.31 -10.65
N ALA A 34 -3.64 -3.57 -10.45
CA ALA A 34 -3.63 -4.56 -11.52
C ALA A 34 -4.61 -4.20 -12.64
N GLN A 35 -5.81 -3.74 -12.28
CA GLN A 35 -6.83 -3.29 -13.22
C GLN A 35 -6.34 -2.08 -14.03
N ALA A 36 -5.78 -1.07 -13.36
CA ALA A 36 -5.24 0.11 -14.01
C ALA A 36 -4.13 -0.28 -14.99
N TYR A 37 -3.17 -1.12 -14.56
CA TYR A 37 -2.09 -1.56 -15.43
C TYR A 37 -2.59 -2.32 -16.66
N ILE A 38 -3.51 -3.29 -16.48
CA ILE A 38 -4.18 -4.01 -17.57
C ILE A 38 -4.86 -3.03 -18.53
N GLY A 39 -5.47 -1.97 -17.99
CA GLY A 39 -6.07 -0.88 -18.74
C GLY A 39 -5.05 -0.06 -19.53
N THR A 40 -3.84 0.15 -19.01
CA THR A 40 -2.77 0.88 -19.73
C THR A 40 -2.21 0.12 -20.91
N VAL A 41 -2.04 -1.20 -20.78
CA VAL A 41 -1.48 -2.05 -21.85
C VAL A 41 -2.54 -2.50 -22.85
N GLY A 42 -3.82 -2.24 -22.58
CA GLY A 42 -4.94 -2.65 -23.42
C GLY A 42 -5.10 -4.17 -23.51
N GLN A 43 -4.67 -4.90 -22.48
CA GLN A 43 -4.59 -6.38 -22.51
C GLN A 43 -5.94 -7.06 -22.69
N ASN A 44 -7.05 -6.39 -22.34
CA ASN A 44 -8.40 -6.86 -22.64
C ASN A 44 -8.84 -6.34 -24.03
N PRO A 45 -8.85 -7.19 -25.08
CA PRO A 45 -9.14 -6.74 -26.45
C PRO A 45 -10.57 -6.22 -26.63
N ARG A 46 -11.50 -6.52 -25.71
CA ARG A 46 -12.87 -5.97 -25.74
C ARG A 46 -12.95 -4.52 -25.25
N LYS A 47 -11.96 -4.05 -24.49
CA LYS A 47 -11.94 -2.71 -23.89
C LYS A 47 -10.86 -1.80 -24.48
N GLY A 48 -9.80 -2.36 -25.07
CA GLY A 48 -8.67 -1.55 -25.55
C GLY A 48 -7.93 -0.87 -24.40
N VAL A 49 -7.22 0.23 -24.70
CA VAL A 49 -6.54 1.05 -23.69
C VAL A 49 -7.56 1.94 -22.99
N THR A 50 -7.66 1.81 -21.68
CA THR A 50 -8.65 2.52 -20.86
C THR A 50 -8.04 3.39 -19.76
N HIS A 51 -6.77 3.19 -19.46
CA HIS A 51 -6.06 3.90 -18.39
C HIS A 51 -4.72 4.42 -18.90
N THR A 52 -4.13 5.31 -18.12
CA THR A 52 -2.83 5.92 -18.31
C THR A 52 -1.84 5.42 -17.25
N ARG A 53 -0.55 5.70 -17.47
CA ARG A 53 0.47 5.46 -16.43
C ARG A 53 0.23 6.27 -15.17
N GLN A 54 -0.46 7.42 -15.27
CA GLN A 54 -0.80 8.23 -14.10
C GLN A 54 -1.83 7.50 -13.25
N ASP A 55 -2.84 6.89 -13.85
CA ASP A 55 -3.82 6.10 -13.09
C ASP A 55 -3.14 4.98 -12.31
N VAL A 56 -2.17 4.27 -12.92
CA VAL A 56 -1.37 3.25 -12.20
C VAL A 56 -0.60 3.86 -11.02
N ALA A 57 -0.03 5.05 -11.19
CA ALA A 57 0.71 5.72 -10.14
C ALA A 57 -0.21 6.16 -8.98
N ASP A 58 -1.44 6.58 -9.30
CA ASP A 58 -2.45 6.96 -8.31
C ASP A 58 -2.88 5.73 -7.50
N GLU A 59 -3.20 4.61 -8.14
CA GLU A 59 -3.53 3.35 -7.46
C GLU A 59 -2.37 2.82 -6.58
N LEU A 60 -1.12 3.00 -7.03
CA LEU A 60 0.05 2.67 -6.21
C LEU A 60 0.15 3.55 -4.97
N CYS A 61 -0.25 4.83 -5.06
CA CYS A 61 -0.32 5.71 -3.90
C CYS A 61 -1.40 5.24 -2.93
N ASP A 62 -2.54 4.76 -3.41
CA ASP A 62 -3.61 4.23 -2.57
C ASP A 62 -3.19 2.95 -1.84
N VAL A 63 -2.42 2.05 -2.48
CA VAL A 63 -1.76 0.93 -1.81
C VAL A 63 -0.83 1.41 -0.68
N ILE A 64 0.01 2.41 -0.95
CA ILE A 64 0.97 2.94 0.04
C ILE A 64 0.21 3.55 1.24
N ILE A 65 -0.82 4.34 0.97
CA ILE A 65 -1.64 4.98 2.01
C ILE A 65 -2.35 3.91 2.84
N THR A 66 -2.98 2.94 2.19
CA THR A 66 -3.68 1.83 2.86
C THR A 66 -2.73 0.99 3.71
N ALA A 67 -1.53 0.67 3.21
CA ALA A 67 -0.49 -0.01 3.99
C ALA A 67 -0.06 0.80 5.21
N MET A 68 0.11 2.11 5.08
CA MET A 68 0.46 2.97 6.21
C MET A 68 -0.67 3.09 7.24
N VAL A 69 -1.93 3.16 6.79
CA VAL A 69 -3.11 3.12 7.68
C VAL A 69 -3.15 1.81 8.46
N ALA A 70 -2.92 0.67 7.79
CA ALA A 70 -2.85 -0.64 8.43
C ALA A 70 -1.69 -0.71 9.43
N LEU A 71 -0.49 -0.25 9.05
CA LEU A 71 0.68 -0.22 9.93
C LEU A 71 0.42 0.60 11.20
N VAL A 72 -0.10 1.81 11.06
CA VAL A 72 -0.47 2.67 12.20
C VAL A 72 -1.57 2.03 13.06
N SER A 73 -2.41 1.17 12.48
CA SER A 73 -3.46 0.47 13.21
C SER A 73 -2.96 -0.67 14.08
N ILE A 74 -1.84 -1.31 13.71
CA ILE A 74 -1.27 -2.48 14.41
C ILE A 74 0.01 -2.20 15.20
N ALA A 75 0.67 -1.07 14.96
CA ALA A 75 1.98 -0.80 15.52
C ALA A 75 1.95 -0.62 17.05
N ASP A 76 2.92 -1.23 17.73
CA ASP A 76 3.20 -1.13 19.16
C ASP A 76 4.14 0.05 19.52
N ARG A 77 4.76 0.65 18.51
CA ARG A 77 5.65 1.81 18.59
C ARG A 77 5.42 2.74 17.39
N ALA A 78 6.21 3.81 17.28
CA ALA A 78 6.09 4.75 16.16
C ALA A 78 6.19 4.02 14.78
N PRO A 79 5.14 4.05 13.94
CA PRO A 79 5.12 3.47 12.59
C PRO A 79 6.24 3.96 11.69
N ASP A 80 6.63 5.22 11.82
CA ASP A 80 7.71 5.82 11.03
C ASP A 80 9.06 5.15 11.36
N ASP A 81 9.31 4.84 12.63
CA ASP A 81 10.50 4.09 13.05
C ASP A 81 10.44 2.63 12.59
N ILE A 82 9.25 2.03 12.51
CA ILE A 82 9.09 0.67 11.97
C ILE A 82 9.47 0.64 10.49
N LEU A 83 8.92 1.57 9.72
CA LEU A 83 9.19 1.68 8.28
C LEU A 83 10.67 2.02 8.03
N ALA A 84 11.23 3.02 8.72
CA ALA A 84 12.61 3.43 8.56
C ALA A 84 13.59 2.28 8.87
N ALA A 85 13.36 1.54 9.96
CA ALA A 85 14.18 0.38 10.31
C ALA A 85 14.09 -0.73 9.23
N LYS A 86 12.91 -0.99 8.69
CA LYS A 86 12.71 -1.98 7.61
C LYS A 86 13.43 -1.54 6.33
N LEU A 87 13.31 -0.29 5.93
CA LEU A 87 14.00 0.27 4.77
C LEU A 87 15.52 0.15 4.92
N ALA A 88 16.08 0.59 6.06
CA ALA A 88 17.51 0.49 6.33
C ALA A 88 18.02 -0.96 6.26
N LYS A 89 17.23 -1.93 6.76
CA LYS A 89 17.56 -3.36 6.67
C LYS A 89 17.60 -3.85 5.21
N VAL A 90 16.62 -3.47 4.40
CA VAL A 90 16.54 -3.86 2.98
C VAL A 90 17.68 -3.23 2.17
N THR A 91 17.94 -1.94 2.36
CA THR A 91 19.03 -1.23 1.67
C THR A 91 20.41 -1.83 1.98
N ARG A 92 20.68 -2.15 3.25
CA ARG A 92 21.94 -2.83 3.64
C ARG A 92 22.09 -4.17 2.93
N ARG A 93 21.02 -4.97 2.88
CA ARG A 93 21.02 -6.28 2.21
C ARG A 93 21.30 -6.15 0.70
N ALA A 94 20.61 -5.23 0.03
CA ALA A 94 20.82 -5.00 -1.40
C ALA A 94 22.26 -4.54 -1.70
N SER A 95 22.84 -3.71 -0.84
CA SER A 95 24.22 -3.24 -0.99
C SER A 95 25.26 -4.32 -0.71
N SER A 96 24.98 -5.26 0.21
CA SER A 96 25.88 -6.40 0.47
C SER A 96 25.84 -7.49 -0.59
N GLU A 97 24.69 -7.69 -1.26
CA GLU A 97 24.56 -8.65 -2.37
C GLU A 97 25.12 -8.10 -3.69
N GLY A 98 25.20 -6.77 -3.85
CA GLY A 98 25.78 -6.10 -5.02
C GLY A 98 27.30 -5.90 -5.00
N GLY A 99 27.97 -6.20 -3.88
CA GLY A 99 29.44 -6.08 -3.73
C GLY A 99 30.24 -7.32 -4.14
N ALA A 100 29.58 -8.36 -4.66
CA ALA A 100 30.19 -9.64 -5.06
C ALA A 100 30.03 -9.94 -6.56
N ARG A 101 29.96 -8.90 -7.41
CA ARG A 101 29.94 -9.03 -8.88
C ARG A 101 30.93 -8.08 -9.52
#